data_AF-A0A359AY51-F1
#
_entry.id   AF-A0A359AY51-F1
#
_cell.length_a   1.000
_cell.length_b   1.000
_cell.length_c   1.000
_cell.angle_alpha   90.00
_cell.angle_beta   90.00
_cell.angle_gamma   90.00
#
_symmetry.space_group_name_H-M   'P 1'
#
loop_
_entity.id
_entity.type
_entity.pdbx_description
1 polymer ?
#
loop_
_entity_poly.entity_id
_entity_poly.type
_entity_poly.pdbx_seq_one_letter_code
_entity_poly.pdbx_strand_id
1 'polypeptide(L)'
;YYSTGKENVKQHRLKEPDKTRYEIYDGLKASVPICRDWKQLVRELDKAGIKTEFKTKGNTTTIEGVRFKKGEYTFNGSKVDRMFSYSKIDYQLKRNARQSMQQEQAQSIPITVQTGVETIMSGLGGLFDIRPASGNNDDQEYLYRQPKKKKKRKYGRQM
;
A
#
# COMPACT_ATOMS: atom_id res chain seq x y z
N TYR A 1 -2.87 6.72 14.26
CA TYR A 1 -3.28 5.32 14.40
C TYR A 1 -4.71 5.38 14.86
N TYR A 2 -5.63 5.15 13.93
CA TYR A 2 -7.01 4.89 14.31
C TYR A 2 -7.00 3.62 15.16
N SER A 3 -7.55 3.69 16.36
CA SER A 3 -7.68 2.49 17.19
C SER A 3 -8.50 1.47 16.41
N THR A 4 -7.93 0.28 16.20
CA THR A 4 -8.64 -0.91 15.70
C THR A 4 -9.95 -1.07 16.50
N GLY A 5 -11.10 -1.22 15.84
CA GLY A 5 -12.42 -1.16 16.47
C GLY A 5 -13.21 0.14 16.21
N LYS A 6 -12.63 1.09 15.46
CA LYS A 6 -13.35 2.23 14.86
C LYS A 6 -13.54 2.05 13.35
N GLU A 7 -13.48 0.84 12.80
CA GLU A 7 -13.71 0.64 11.35
C GLU A 7 -15.11 1.07 10.88
N ASN A 8 -16.10 1.06 11.79
CA ASN A 8 -17.47 1.50 11.51
C ASN A 8 -17.76 2.90 12.06
N VAL A 9 -16.92 3.87 11.76
CA VAL A 9 -17.27 5.26 12.09
C VAL A 9 -18.46 5.70 11.24
N LYS A 10 -19.56 6.03 11.91
CA LYS A 10 -20.72 6.68 11.31
C LYS A 10 -20.30 8.04 10.73
N GLN A 11 -19.87 8.06 9.47
CA GLN A 11 -19.34 9.23 8.77
C GLN A 11 -20.27 10.45 8.88
N HIS A 12 -21.59 10.22 8.97
CA HIS A 12 -22.61 11.26 9.14
C HIS A 12 -22.60 11.97 10.51
N ARG A 13 -21.91 11.44 11.52
CA ARG A 13 -21.81 12.05 12.87
C ARG A 13 -20.51 12.82 13.09
N LEU A 14 -19.57 12.76 12.15
CA LEU A 14 -18.31 13.49 12.30
C LEU A 14 -18.54 14.95 12.00
N LYS A 15 -18.14 15.78 12.96
CA LYS A 15 -17.97 17.20 12.74
C LYS A 15 -16.71 17.41 11.91
N GLU A 16 -16.71 18.43 11.06
CA GLU A 16 -15.47 18.92 10.49
C GLU A 16 -14.54 19.32 11.65
N PRO A 17 -13.25 18.95 11.62
CA PRO A 17 -12.42 18.53 10.47
C PRO A 17 -12.28 17.02 10.24
N ASP A 18 -12.90 16.17 11.08
CA ASP A 18 -12.62 14.74 11.04
C ASP A 18 -13.26 14.04 9.84
N LYS A 19 -14.42 14.51 9.37
CA LYS A 19 -15.06 14.00 8.14
C LYS A 19 -14.11 14.10 6.93
N THR A 20 -13.52 15.28 6.72
CA THR A 20 -12.57 15.53 5.63
C THR A 20 -11.32 14.66 5.76
N ARG A 21 -10.85 14.40 6.99
CA ARG A 21 -9.74 13.47 7.23
C ARG A 21 -10.08 12.05 6.77
N TYR A 22 -11.30 11.58 7.02
CA TYR A 22 -11.77 10.27 6.57
C TYR A 22 -11.91 10.20 5.04
N GLU A 23 -12.42 11.23 4.39
CA GLU A 23 -12.51 11.26 2.93
C GLU A 23 -11.12 11.18 2.28
N ILE A 24 -10.12 11.85 2.88
CA ILE A 24 -8.72 11.72 2.45
C ILE A 24 -8.19 10.30 2.71
N TYR A 25 -8.50 9.71 3.87
CA TYR A 25 -8.12 8.33 4.18
C TYR A 25 -8.68 7.34 3.16
N ASP A 26 -9.96 7.43 2.81
CA ASP A 26 -10.62 6.53 1.87
C ASP A 26 -10.03 6.67 0.46
N GLY A 27 -9.81 7.91 0.01
CA GLY A 27 -9.16 8.18 -1.28
C GLY A 27 -7.74 7.59 -1.36
N LEU A 28 -6.96 7.71 -0.29
CA LEU A 28 -5.62 7.12 -0.22
C LEU A 28 -5.66 5.60 -0.16
N LYS A 29 -6.57 5.02 0.62
CA LYS A 29 -6.74 3.57 0.75
C LYS A 29 -7.09 2.92 -0.58
N ALA A 30 -7.92 3.57 -1.40
CA ALA A 30 -8.26 3.10 -2.73
C ALA A 30 -7.13 3.31 -3.76
N SER A 31 -6.46 4.46 -3.73
CA SER A 31 -5.53 4.85 -4.81
C SER A 31 -4.11 4.28 -4.66
N VAL A 32 -3.58 4.22 -3.43
CA VAL A 32 -2.20 3.77 -3.16
C VAL A 32 -1.90 2.33 -3.65
N PRO A 33 -2.77 1.31 -3.51
CA PRO A 33 -2.47 -0.03 -4.01
C PRO A 33 -2.50 -0.14 -5.54
N ILE A 34 -3.15 0.78 -6.24
CA ILE A 34 -3.34 0.73 -7.70
C ILE A 34 -2.24 1.52 -8.43
N CYS A 35 -1.77 2.61 -7.82
CA CYS A 35 -0.80 3.50 -8.45
C CYS A 35 0.62 2.91 -8.44
N ARG A 36 1.39 3.20 -9.49
CA ARG A 36 2.80 2.78 -9.63
C ARG A 36 3.79 3.90 -9.30
N ASP A 37 3.36 5.15 -9.48
CA ASP A 37 4.18 6.34 -9.30
C ASP A 37 3.44 7.46 -8.57
N TRP A 38 4.21 8.39 -7.98
CA TRP A 38 3.66 9.58 -7.32
C TRP A 38 2.83 10.43 -8.28
N LYS A 39 3.26 10.58 -9.54
CA LYS A 39 2.53 11.36 -10.54
C LYS A 39 1.14 10.77 -10.80
N GLN A 40 1.04 9.44 -10.87
CA GLN A 40 -0.24 8.75 -11.05
C GLN A 40 -1.12 8.90 -9.81
N LEU A 41 -0.54 8.73 -8.62
CA LEU A 41 -1.26 8.90 -7.36
C LEU A 41 -1.83 10.30 -7.20
N VAL A 42 -1.02 11.33 -7.50
CA VAL A 42 -1.47 12.74 -7.44
C VAL A 42 -2.64 12.98 -8.39
N ARG A 43 -2.57 12.45 -9.61
CA ARG A 43 -3.67 12.57 -10.59
C ARG A 43 -4.95 11.90 -10.12
N GLU A 44 -4.85 10.73 -9.51
CA GLU A 44 -6.03 10.00 -9.00
C GLU A 44 -6.66 10.71 -7.79
N LEU A 45 -5.82 11.20 -6.89
CA LEU A 45 -6.27 12.00 -5.74
C LEU A 45 -6.89 13.33 -6.17
N ASP A 46 -6.37 13.97 -7.23
CA ASP A 46 -6.91 15.23 -7.75
C ASP A 46 -8.33 15.05 -8.31
N LYS A 47 -8.62 13.90 -8.96
CA LYS A 47 -10.00 13.55 -9.36
C LYS A 47 -10.96 13.45 -8.18
N ALA A 48 -10.47 12.99 -7.02
CA ALA A 48 -11.21 12.96 -5.76
C ALA A 48 -11.24 14.32 -5.03
N GLY A 49 -10.68 15.38 -5.64
CA GLY A 49 -10.58 16.72 -5.05
C GLY A 49 -9.53 16.84 -3.94
N ILE A 50 -8.59 15.89 -3.86
CA ILE A 50 -7.53 15.83 -2.85
C ILE A 50 -6.22 16.29 -3.49
N LYS A 51 -5.77 17.49 -3.13
CA LYS A 51 -4.46 18.03 -3.54
C LYS A 51 -3.36 17.46 -2.66
N THR A 52 -2.22 17.15 -3.26
CA THR A 52 -1.06 16.59 -2.57
C THR A 52 0.10 17.59 -2.61
N GLU A 53 0.71 17.86 -1.46
CA GLU A 53 1.88 18.73 -1.32
C GLU A 53 3.02 18.00 -0.62
N PHE A 54 4.24 18.14 -1.15
CA PHE A 54 5.43 17.57 -0.53
C PHE A 54 6.09 18.60 0.39
N LYS A 55 6.42 18.16 1.61
CA LYS A 55 7.18 18.97 2.57
C LYS A 55 8.66 18.62 2.43
N THR A 56 9.49 19.59 2.05
CA THR A 56 10.95 19.45 2.02
C THR A 56 11.60 20.02 3.28
N LYS A 57 12.77 19.53 3.63
CA LYS A 57 13.55 20.05 4.76
C LYS A 57 14.41 21.22 4.29
N GLY A 58 13.96 22.46 4.54
CA GLY A 58 14.71 23.67 4.19
C GLY A 58 15.05 23.71 2.69
N ASN A 59 16.31 23.97 2.37
CA ASN A 59 16.81 24.04 0.99
C ASN A 59 17.28 22.68 0.42
N THR A 60 17.03 21.56 1.12
CA THR A 60 17.45 20.24 0.64
C THR A 60 16.38 19.61 -0.24
N THR A 61 16.80 18.81 -1.22
CA THR A 61 15.93 17.95 -2.05
C THR A 61 15.28 16.79 -1.26
N THR A 62 15.60 16.64 0.02
CA THR A 62 15.07 15.58 0.89
C THR A 62 13.65 15.91 1.34
N ILE A 63 12.71 15.05 0.96
CA ILE A 63 11.31 15.14 1.37
C ILE A 63 11.18 14.62 2.81
N GLU A 64 10.68 15.47 3.70
CA GLU A 64 10.41 15.15 5.10
C GLU A 64 9.02 14.52 5.29
N GLY A 65 8.06 14.89 4.44
CA GLY A 65 6.70 14.38 4.53
C GLY A 65 5.81 14.80 3.38
N VAL A 66 4.53 14.42 3.49
CA VAL A 66 3.48 14.73 2.51
C VAL A 66 2.26 15.28 3.25
N ARG A 67 1.60 16.24 2.62
CA ARG A 67 0.34 16.84 3.07
C ARG A 67 -0.73 16.61 2.02
N PHE A 68 -1.94 16.40 2.50
CA PHE A 68 -3.14 16.22 1.68
C PHE A 68 -4.14 17.32 2.04
N LYS A 69 -4.64 18.00 1.02
CA LYS A 69 -5.60 19.10 1.16
C LYS A 69 -6.89 18.74 0.45
N LYS A 70 -8.02 18.92 1.12
CA LYS A 70 -9.35 18.79 0.52
C LYS A 70 -10.22 19.94 1.02
N GLY A 71 -10.69 20.77 0.09
CA GLY A 71 -11.34 22.04 0.43
C GLY A 71 -10.40 22.95 1.24
N GLU A 72 -10.85 23.39 2.41
CA GLU A 72 -10.09 24.25 3.33
C GLU A 72 -9.19 23.46 4.28
N TYR A 73 -9.40 22.16 4.44
CA TYR A 73 -8.67 21.34 5.41
C TYR A 73 -7.42 20.72 4.81
N THR A 74 -6.33 20.74 5.59
CA THR A 74 -5.05 20.15 5.21
C THR A 74 -4.55 19.26 6.34
N PHE A 75 -4.11 18.04 6.00
CA PHE A 75 -3.57 17.07 6.96
C PHE A 75 -2.24 16.51 6.48
N ASN A 76 -1.30 16.35 7.42
CA ASN A 76 -0.10 15.55 7.16
C ASN A 76 -0.49 14.10 6.94
N GLY A 77 0.14 13.40 5.99
CA GLY A 77 -0.17 12.01 5.71
C GLY A 77 -0.11 11.11 6.95
N SER A 78 0.91 11.27 7.78
CA SER A 78 1.06 10.53 9.05
C SER A 78 0.01 10.85 10.12
N LYS A 79 -0.71 11.98 9.98
CA LYS A 79 -1.84 12.36 10.84
C LYS A 79 -3.16 11.78 10.31
N VAL A 80 -3.26 11.53 9.00
CA VAL A 80 -4.36 10.75 8.41
C VAL A 80 -4.21 9.29 8.84
N ASP A 81 -3.11 8.65 8.46
CA ASP A 81 -2.70 7.37 9.02
C ASP A 81 -1.18 7.17 8.93
N ARG A 82 -0.59 6.35 9.81
CA ARG A 82 0.85 6.07 9.80
C ARG A 82 1.31 5.42 8.48
N MET A 83 0.43 4.66 7.83
CA MET A 83 0.67 4.02 6.54
C MET A 83 0.76 5.04 5.39
N PHE A 84 0.18 6.23 5.55
CA PHE A 84 0.19 7.30 4.55
C PHE A 84 1.32 8.32 4.76
N SER A 85 2.40 7.93 5.45
CA SER A 85 3.64 8.72 5.42
C SER A 85 4.32 8.63 4.04
N TYR A 86 5.08 9.66 3.67
CA TYR A 86 5.77 9.73 2.37
C TYR A 86 6.56 8.45 2.08
N SER A 87 7.46 8.04 2.99
CA SER A 87 8.30 6.86 2.78
C SER A 87 7.50 5.56 2.65
N LYS A 88 6.32 5.46 3.27
CA LYS A 88 5.47 4.26 3.19
C LYS A 88 4.72 4.18 1.87
N ILE A 89 4.17 5.31 1.41
CA ILE A 89 3.54 5.39 0.09
C ILE A 89 4.59 5.14 -1.00
N ASP A 90 5.74 5.81 -0.93
CA ASP A 90 6.84 5.64 -1.89
C ASP A 90 7.29 4.18 -2.01
N TYR A 91 7.43 3.49 -0.87
CA TYR A 91 7.75 2.07 -0.84
C TYR A 91 6.67 1.22 -1.51
N GLN A 92 5.39 1.49 -1.23
CA GLN A 92 4.28 0.74 -1.82
C GLN A 92 4.17 0.96 -3.33
N LEU A 93 4.31 2.20 -3.80
CA LEU A 93 4.32 2.54 -5.23
C LEU A 93 5.42 1.78 -5.98
N LYS A 94 6.65 1.78 -5.44
CA LYS A 94 7.78 1.02 -5.98
C LYS A 94 7.53 -0.48 -6.01
N ARG A 95 6.82 -1.02 -5.02
CA ARG A 95 6.41 -2.43 -4.99
C ARG A 95 5.40 -2.73 -6.11
N ASN A 96 4.38 -1.88 -6.26
CA ASN A 96 3.36 -2.04 -7.29
C ASN A 96 3.97 -2.02 -8.70
N ALA A 97 4.90 -1.08 -8.96
CA ALA A 97 5.62 -0.98 -10.23
C ALA A 97 6.38 -2.27 -10.58
N ARG A 98 7.06 -2.88 -9.60
CA ARG A 98 7.80 -4.15 -9.78
C ARG A 98 6.87 -5.34 -10.05
N GLN A 99 5.73 -5.41 -9.36
CA GLN A 99 4.78 -6.52 -9.54
C GLN A 99 4.13 -6.49 -10.92
N SER A 100 3.86 -5.29 -11.45
CA SER A 100 3.31 -5.15 -12.81
C SER A 100 4.28 -5.64 -13.89
N MET A 101 5.58 -5.36 -13.75
CA MET A 101 6.60 -5.85 -14.70
C MET A 101 6.72 -7.38 -14.71
N GLN A 102 6.53 -8.04 -13.55
CA GLN A 102 6.57 -9.50 -13.45
C GLN A 102 5.33 -10.17 -14.06
N GLN A 103 4.16 -9.55 -13.94
CA GLN A 103 2.93 -10.05 -14.55
C GLN A 103 2.95 -9.93 -16.09
N GLU A 104 3.55 -8.87 -16.63
CA GLU A 104 3.68 -8.67 -18.08
C GLU A 104 4.65 -9.70 -18.72
N GLN A 105 5.67 -10.16 -18.00
CA GLN A 105 6.59 -11.20 -18.52
C GLN A 105 5.98 -12.61 -18.51
N ALA A 106 5.09 -12.91 -17.56
CA ALA A 106 4.44 -14.22 -17.46
C ALA A 106 3.35 -14.46 -18.53
N GLN A 107 2.93 -13.44 -19.28
CA GLN A 107 1.93 -13.56 -20.36
C GLN A 107 2.55 -13.82 -21.74
N SER A 108 3.88 -13.98 -21.84
CA SER A 108 4.57 -14.36 -23.07
C SER A 108 4.75 -15.87 -23.22
N ILE A 109 3.68 -16.65 -23.07
CA ILE A 109 3.67 -18.04 -23.56
C ILE A 109 2.69 -18.07 -24.75
N PRO A 110 3.16 -18.26 -25.99
CA PRO A 110 2.25 -18.43 -27.12
C PRO A 110 1.50 -19.75 -26.94
N ILE A 111 0.22 -19.66 -26.57
CA ILE A 111 -0.71 -20.80 -26.58
C ILE A 111 -1.02 -21.08 -28.05
N THR A 112 -0.28 -22.01 -28.64
CA THR A 112 -0.61 -22.61 -29.94
C THR A 112 -1.95 -23.34 -29.80
N VAL A 113 -2.95 -22.85 -30.51
CA VAL A 113 -4.27 -23.46 -30.63
C VAL A 113 -4.12 -24.71 -31.50
N GLN A 114 -4.27 -25.90 -30.91
CA GLN A 114 -4.48 -27.14 -31.65
C GLN A 114 -5.62 -27.91 -30.98
N THR A 115 -6.69 -28.03 -31.74
CA THR A 115 -7.82 -28.94 -31.61
C THR A 115 -7.36 -30.36 -31.25
N GLY A 116 -8.01 -30.99 -30.26
CA GLY A 116 -7.93 -32.45 -30.08
C GLY A 116 -7.77 -32.89 -28.64
N VAL A 117 -8.85 -33.46 -28.13
CA VAL A 117 -8.94 -34.58 -27.16
C VAL A 117 -7.67 -35.02 -26.43
N GLU A 118 -7.81 -35.12 -25.10
CA GLU A 118 -7.18 -36.08 -24.18
C GLU A 118 -5.83 -36.68 -24.63
N THR A 119 -4.74 -36.46 -23.89
CA THR A 119 -3.86 -37.56 -23.39
C THR A 119 -2.65 -37.00 -22.64
N ILE A 120 -2.53 -37.51 -21.42
CA ILE A 120 -1.41 -37.45 -20.49
C ILE A 120 -0.22 -38.20 -21.12
N MET A 121 1.02 -37.67 -21.08
CA MET A 121 2.23 -38.42 -20.66
C MET A 121 3.55 -37.63 -20.83
N SER A 122 4.19 -37.40 -19.68
CA SER A 122 5.63 -37.48 -19.33
C SER A 122 6.74 -36.84 -20.18
N GLY A 123 7.55 -36.04 -19.47
CA GLY A 123 8.90 -35.65 -19.88
C GLY A 123 9.77 -35.05 -18.76
N LEU A 124 10.00 -35.82 -17.69
CA LEU A 124 11.17 -35.78 -16.77
C LEU A 124 11.48 -34.51 -15.94
N GLY A 125 11.28 -34.61 -14.61
CA GLY A 125 12.13 -33.92 -13.62
C GLY A 125 11.42 -33.01 -12.63
N GLY A 126 10.61 -33.56 -11.71
CA GLY A 126 10.16 -32.82 -10.52
C GLY A 126 8.86 -33.33 -9.95
N LEU A 127 8.95 -34.18 -8.92
CA LEU A 127 7.85 -34.61 -8.07
C LEU A 127 7.18 -33.40 -7.40
N PHE A 128 5.97 -33.01 -7.81
CA PHE A 128 4.96 -32.44 -6.91
C PHE A 128 3.55 -32.70 -7.49
N ASP A 129 2.77 -33.49 -6.76
CA ASP A 129 1.37 -33.80 -7.01
C ASP A 129 0.50 -32.54 -7.13
N ILE A 130 -0.35 -32.52 -8.16
CA ILE A 130 -1.44 -31.56 -8.33
C ILE A 130 -2.65 -32.07 -7.53
N ARG A 131 -3.05 -31.33 -6.49
CA ARG A 131 -4.32 -31.54 -5.79
C ARG A 131 -5.20 -30.29 -5.92
N PRO A 132 -6.40 -30.38 -6.52
CA PRO A 132 -7.34 -29.27 -6.56
C PRO A 132 -8.23 -29.33 -5.31
N ALA A 133 -8.22 -28.28 -4.49
CA ALA A 133 -9.23 -28.08 -3.47
C ALA A 133 -9.43 -26.59 -3.21
N SER A 134 -10.62 -26.11 -3.60
CA SER A 134 -11.40 -25.02 -3.01
C SER A 134 -10.64 -23.77 -2.56
N GLY A 135 -10.72 -22.71 -3.36
CA GLY A 135 -10.31 -21.38 -2.97
C GLY A 135 -11.14 -20.86 -1.78
N ASN A 136 -10.49 -20.78 -0.63
CA ASN A 136 -10.83 -19.85 0.43
C ASN A 136 -9.63 -18.91 0.55
N ASN A 137 -9.88 -17.63 0.27
CA ASN A 137 -8.90 -16.55 0.36
C ASN A 137 -8.81 -16.12 1.82
N ASP A 138 -7.77 -16.55 2.55
CA ASP A 138 -7.47 -16.04 3.89
C ASP A 138 -5.94 -15.95 4.10
N ASP A 139 -5.28 -15.18 3.22
CA ASP A 139 -3.84 -14.90 3.30
C ASP A 139 -3.60 -13.46 3.76
N GLN A 140 -4.16 -13.08 4.91
CA GLN A 140 -3.77 -11.87 5.64
C GLN A 140 -3.20 -12.20 7.03
N GLU A 141 -2.26 -13.14 7.08
CA GLU A 141 -1.48 -13.31 8.31
C GLU A 141 -0.03 -13.64 7.94
N TYR A 142 0.91 -13.11 8.72
CA TYR A 142 2.37 -13.28 8.60
C TYR A 142 3.13 -12.44 7.57
N LEU A 143 3.29 -11.14 7.83
CA LEU A 143 4.53 -10.47 7.41
C LEU A 143 5.05 -9.41 8.40
N TYR A 144 4.90 -9.63 9.70
CA TYR A 144 5.45 -8.72 10.71
C TYR A 144 6.00 -9.43 11.97
N ARG A 145 7.15 -10.09 11.84
CA ARG A 145 8.09 -10.22 12.96
C ARG A 145 9.50 -9.81 12.52
N GLN A 146 9.80 -8.53 12.68
CA GLN A 146 11.16 -8.04 12.81
C GLN A 146 11.25 -7.32 14.16
N PRO A 147 11.66 -8.00 15.25
CA PRO A 147 11.95 -7.31 16.51
C PRO A 147 13.24 -6.48 16.35
N LYS A 148 13.10 -5.16 16.24
CA LYS A 148 14.25 -4.26 16.30
C LYS A 148 14.80 -4.22 17.72
N LYS A 149 16.05 -4.67 17.91
CA LYS A 149 16.80 -4.63 19.17
C LYS A 149 16.82 -3.20 19.73
N LYS A 150 16.27 -3.01 20.93
CA LYS A 150 16.37 -1.73 21.66
C LYS A 150 17.80 -1.57 22.19
N LYS A 151 18.49 -0.49 21.81
CA LYS A 151 19.72 -0.07 22.50
C LYS A 151 19.36 0.43 23.90
N LYS A 152 19.87 -0.23 24.94
CA LYS A 152 19.73 0.22 26.35
C LYS A 152 20.46 1.55 26.50
N ARG A 153 19.74 2.61 26.91
CA ARG A 153 20.37 3.86 27.38
C ARG A 153 20.87 3.61 28.81
N LYS A 154 22.19 3.69 29.03
CA LYS A 154 22.74 3.74 30.39
C LYS A 154 22.34 5.08 31.00
N TYR A 155 21.57 5.06 32.08
CA TYR A 155 21.47 6.20 32.98
C TYR A 155 22.76 6.25 33.80
N GLY A 156 23.58 7.28 33.57
CA GLY A 156 24.62 7.66 34.51
C GLY A 156 23.96 8.30 35.72
N ARG A 157 24.09 7.66 36.88
CA ARG A 157 23.85 8.26 38.19
C ARG A 157 25.09 9.11 38.47
N GLN A 158 25.02 10.42 38.25
CA GLN A 158 25.98 11.31 38.91
C GLN A 158 25.51 11.51 40.34
N MET A 159 26.48 11.37 41.25
CA MET A 159 26.34 11.37 42.70
C MET A 159 25.92 12.74 43.23
#